data_AF-A0A2V9V2M1-F1
#
_entry.id   AF-A0A2V9V2M1-F1
#
_cell.length_a   1.000
_cell.length_b   1.000
_cell.length_c   1.000
_cell.angle_alpha   90.00
_cell.angle_beta   90.00
_cell.angle_gamma   90.00
#
_symmetry.space_group_name_H-M   'P 1'
#
loop_
_entity.id
_entity.type
_entity.pdbx_description
1 polymer ?
#
loop_
_entity_poly.entity_id
_entity_poly.type
_entity_poly.pdbx_seq_one_letter_code
_entity_poly.pdbx_strand_id
1 'polypeptide(L)'
;MRHSPRIRGRFVMPRLPLETRRVHSPMEEPGAFQCLLLRAFQLPRAYREVFLLSEIQGHTIAEIAATLGITVNTALVRLKRARREIGDWKNSGNAGRGK
;
A
#
# COMPACT_ATOMS: atom_id res chain seq x y z
N MET A 1 70.85 21.86 -10.39
CA MET A 1 69.64 21.65 -11.22
C MET A 1 68.91 20.41 -10.74
N ARG A 2 67.75 20.57 -10.09
CA ARG A 2 66.59 19.65 -10.04
C ARG A 2 65.60 20.22 -9.00
N HIS A 3 64.69 21.05 -9.48
CA HIS A 3 63.57 21.57 -8.71
C HIS A 3 62.49 20.48 -8.59
N SER A 4 62.10 20.13 -7.37
CA SER A 4 60.86 19.40 -7.10
C SER A 4 59.68 20.38 -7.12
N PRO A 5 58.60 20.14 -7.87
CA PRO A 5 57.44 21.01 -7.81
C PRO A 5 56.57 20.64 -6.60
N ARG A 6 56.21 21.67 -5.84
CA ARG A 6 55.20 21.64 -4.77
C ARG A 6 53.85 21.21 -5.36
N ILE A 7 53.33 20.05 -4.95
CA ILE A 7 51.94 19.65 -5.18
C ILE A 7 51.06 20.58 -4.32
N ARG A 8 50.42 21.59 -4.94
CA ARG A 8 49.30 22.30 -4.33
C ARG A 8 48.06 21.43 -4.45
N GLY A 9 47.64 20.84 -3.33
CA GLY A 9 46.32 20.27 -3.20
C GLY A 9 45.26 21.36 -3.39
N ARG A 10 44.47 21.23 -4.45
CA ARG A 10 43.21 21.94 -4.61
C ARG A 10 42.23 20.99 -5.28
N PHE A 11 41.69 20.07 -4.49
CA PHE A 11 40.51 19.32 -4.90
C PHE A 11 39.34 20.29 -4.92
N VAL A 12 39.08 20.88 -6.09
CA VAL A 12 37.81 21.53 -6.38
C VAL A 12 36.81 20.40 -6.61
N MET A 13 36.02 20.09 -5.59
CA MET A 13 34.85 19.23 -5.76
C MET A 13 33.91 19.91 -6.77
N PRO A 14 33.58 19.29 -7.92
CA PRO A 14 32.47 19.75 -8.72
C PRO A 14 31.20 19.54 -7.89
N ARG A 15 30.50 20.62 -7.57
CA ARG A 15 29.16 20.52 -6.98
C ARG A 15 28.24 19.91 -8.04
N LEU A 16 27.99 18.61 -7.93
CA LEU A 16 26.94 17.95 -8.68
C LEU A 16 25.61 18.65 -8.35
N PRO A 17 24.82 19.09 -9.35
CA PRO A 17 23.48 19.57 -9.09
C PRO A 17 22.65 18.37 -8.62
N LEU A 18 22.38 18.30 -7.33
CA LEU A 18 21.37 17.40 -6.76
C LEU A 18 19.96 17.94 -7.08
N GLU A 19 19.70 18.24 -8.35
CA GLU A 19 18.33 18.43 -8.82
C GLU A 19 17.82 17.08 -9.32
N THR A 20 17.74 16.12 -8.39
CA THR A 20 16.65 15.16 -8.47
C THR A 20 15.42 15.96 -8.08
N ARG A 21 14.81 16.60 -9.08
CA ARG A 21 13.45 17.10 -9.02
C ARG A 21 12.60 15.90 -8.63
N ARG A 22 12.45 15.67 -7.32
CA ARG A 22 11.40 14.81 -6.79
C ARG A 22 10.14 15.44 -7.30
N VAL A 23 9.60 14.85 -8.34
CA VAL A 23 8.21 15.06 -8.70
C VAL A 23 7.47 14.61 -7.45
N HIS A 24 7.09 15.58 -6.62
CA HIS A 24 6.08 15.39 -5.60
C HIS A 24 4.80 15.08 -6.38
N SER A 25 4.65 13.82 -6.79
CA SER A 25 3.33 13.26 -7.01
C SER A 25 2.56 13.47 -5.72
N PRO A 26 1.30 13.91 -5.76
CA PRO A 26 0.56 14.25 -4.55
C PRO A 26 0.44 13.01 -3.68
N MET A 27 1.29 12.95 -2.65
CA MET A 27 1.02 12.33 -1.36
C MET A 27 0.28 10.98 -1.44
N GLU A 28 0.93 9.96 -2.01
CA GLU A 28 0.61 8.58 -1.61
C GLU A 28 1.18 8.42 -0.20
N GLU A 29 0.33 8.61 0.81
CA GLU A 29 0.67 8.43 2.24
C GLU A 29 1.53 7.17 2.43
N PRO A 30 2.85 7.31 2.69
CA PRO A 30 3.72 6.16 2.86
C PRO A 30 3.19 5.35 4.05
N GLY A 31 2.68 4.14 3.76
CA GLY A 31 2.12 3.26 4.78
C GLY A 31 0.59 3.20 4.85
N ALA A 32 -0.17 3.81 3.93
CA ALA A 32 -1.62 3.59 3.86
C ALA A 32 -2.00 2.10 3.81
N PHE A 33 -1.26 1.31 3.02
CA PHE A 33 -1.42 -0.15 2.97
C PHE A 33 -1.07 -0.83 4.31
N GLN A 34 -0.04 -0.37 5.01
CA GLN A 34 0.37 -0.91 6.30
C GLN A 34 -0.69 -0.61 7.37
N CYS A 35 -1.22 0.61 7.39
CA CYS A 35 -2.35 1.01 8.23
C CYS A 35 -3.61 0.18 7.94
N LEU A 36 -3.90 -0.10 6.66
CA LEU A 36 -5.01 -0.96 6.26
C LEU A 36 -4.84 -2.38 6.80
N LEU A 37 -3.65 -2.97 6.65
CA LEU A 37 -3.35 -4.29 7.20
C LEU A 37 -3.51 -4.31 8.73
N LEU A 38 -2.96 -3.32 9.43
CA LEU A 38 -3.07 -3.22 10.88
C LEU A 38 -4.55 -3.13 11.33
N ARG A 39 -5.38 -2.35 10.63
CA ARG A 39 -6.82 -2.29 10.90
C ARG A 39 -7.52 -3.61 10.59
N ALA A 40 -7.18 -4.28 9.49
CA ALA A 40 -7.72 -5.59 9.16
C ALA A 40 -7.39 -6.64 10.24
N PHE A 41 -6.19 -6.60 10.81
CA PHE A 41 -5.81 -7.51 11.90
C PHE A 41 -6.55 -7.25 13.22
N GLN A 42 -7.08 -6.05 13.43
CA GLN A 42 -7.96 -5.76 14.58
C GLN A 42 -9.37 -6.33 14.43
N LEU A 43 -9.78 -6.72 13.22
CA LEU A 43 -11.09 -7.31 12.99
C LEU A 43 -11.23 -8.70 13.64
N PRO A 44 -12.44 -9.08 14.10
CA PRO A 44 -12.77 -10.47 14.42
C PRO A 44 -12.40 -11.40 13.27
N ARG A 45 -11.92 -12.61 13.58
CA ARG A 45 -11.39 -13.57 12.59
C ARG A 45 -12.30 -13.75 11.37
N ALA A 46 -13.59 -13.96 11.62
CA ALA A 46 -14.58 -14.17 10.56
C ALA A 46 -14.74 -12.99 9.59
N TYR A 47 -14.45 -11.77 10.03
CA TYR A 47 -14.52 -10.55 9.21
C TYR A 47 -13.18 -10.28 8.52
N ARG A 48 -12.08 -10.54 9.24
CA ARG A 48 -10.71 -10.44 8.72
C ARG A 48 -10.47 -11.33 7.51
N GLU A 49 -10.83 -12.62 7.60
CA GLU A 49 -10.60 -13.57 6.51
C GLU A 49 -11.31 -13.14 5.23
N VAL A 50 -12.59 -12.76 5.34
CA VAL A 50 -13.38 -12.27 4.21
C VAL A 50 -12.81 -10.97 3.63
N PHE A 51 -12.34 -10.06 4.49
CA PHE A 51 -11.74 -8.79 4.08
C PHE A 51 -10.42 -8.99 3.33
N LEU A 52 -9.50 -9.79 3.88
CA LEU A 52 -8.20 -10.05 3.26
C LEU A 52 -8.35 -10.74 1.91
N LEU A 53 -9.24 -11.73 1.81
CA LEU A 53 -9.50 -12.41 0.54
C LEU A 53 -10.05 -11.44 -0.52
N SER A 54 -10.91 -10.49 -0.15
CA SER A 54 -11.54 -9.59 -1.12
C SER A 54 -10.67 -8.39 -1.54
N GLU A 55 -10.05 -7.72 -0.56
CA GLU A 55 -9.35 -6.44 -0.76
C GLU A 55 -7.86 -6.64 -1.04
N ILE A 56 -7.23 -7.65 -0.43
CA ILE A 56 -5.78 -7.90 -0.59
C ILE A 56 -5.52 -8.93 -1.68
N GLN A 57 -6.29 -10.03 -1.71
CA GLN A 57 -6.10 -11.12 -2.68
C GLN A 57 -6.99 -10.99 -3.92
N GLY A 58 -8.03 -10.16 -3.87
CA GLY A 58 -8.86 -9.85 -5.02
C GLY A 58 -9.97 -10.85 -5.36
N HIS A 59 -10.28 -11.77 -4.45
CA HIS A 59 -11.32 -12.78 -4.67
C HIS A 59 -12.73 -12.18 -4.75
N THR A 60 -13.58 -12.86 -5.52
CA THR A 60 -15.02 -12.58 -5.61
C THR A 60 -15.76 -13.12 -4.38
N ILE A 61 -16.98 -12.63 -4.11
CA ILE A 61 -17.78 -13.12 -2.98
C ILE A 61 -18.09 -14.61 -3.10
N ALA A 62 -18.29 -15.11 -4.33
CA ALA A 62 -18.54 -16.52 -4.58
C ALA A 62 -17.31 -17.38 -4.27
N GLU A 63 -16.12 -16.96 -4.70
CA GLU A 63 -14.86 -17.62 -4.38
C GLU A 63 -14.59 -17.61 -2.87
N ILE A 64 -14.81 -16.47 -2.21
CA ILE A 64 -14.66 -16.36 -0.76
C ILE A 64 -15.60 -17.33 -0.02
N ALA A 65 -16.85 -17.40 -0.47
CA ALA A 65 -17.84 -18.31 0.10
C ALA A 65 -17.40 -19.78 -0.04
N ALA A 66 -16.93 -20.17 -1.22
CA ALA A 66 -16.39 -21.50 -1.47
C ALA A 66 -15.14 -21.79 -0.62
N THR A 67 -14.18 -20.86 -0.57
CA THR A 67 -12.93 -20.99 0.19
C THR A 67 -13.16 -21.12 1.69
N LEU A 68 -14.12 -20.39 2.25
CA LEU A 68 -14.42 -20.39 3.69
C LEU A 68 -15.50 -21.42 4.09
N GLY A 69 -16.10 -22.13 3.13
CA GLY A 69 -17.19 -23.08 3.39
C GLY A 69 -18.45 -22.43 3.97
N ILE A 70 -18.76 -21.21 3.56
CA ILE A 70 -19.93 -20.43 4.03
C ILE A 70 -20.87 -20.08 2.87
N THR A 71 -22.07 -19.63 3.18
CA THR A 71 -22.98 -19.14 2.12
C THR A 71 -22.49 -17.81 1.54
N VAL A 72 -22.79 -17.56 0.27
CA VAL A 72 -22.53 -16.28 -0.41
C VAL A 72 -23.12 -15.10 0.37
N ASN A 73 -24.33 -15.26 0.92
CA ASN A 73 -24.98 -14.23 1.73
C ASN A 73 -24.22 -13.96 3.04
N THR A 74 -23.72 -15.01 3.70
CA THR A 74 -22.88 -14.87 4.90
C THR A 74 -21.57 -14.14 4.57
N ALA A 75 -20.91 -14.48 3.46
CA ALA A 75 -19.70 -13.78 3.01
C ALA A 75 -19.97 -12.29 2.74
N LEU A 76 -21.07 -11.97 2.05
CA LEU A 76 -21.50 -10.59 1.78
C LEU A 76 -21.71 -9.78 3.06
N VAL A 77 -22.47 -10.33 4.02
CA VAL A 77 -22.76 -9.67 5.30
C VAL A 77 -21.48 -9.45 6.11
N ARG A 78 -20.60 -10.46 6.16
CA ARG A 78 -19.31 -10.35 6.85
C ARG A 78 -18.40 -9.29 6.22
N LEU A 79 -18.35 -9.22 4.89
CA LEU A 79 -17.55 -8.19 4.21
C LEU A 79 -18.09 -6.79 4.46
N LYS A 80 -19.42 -6.60 4.40
CA LYS A 80 -20.05 -5.31 4.68
C LYS A 80 -19.73 -4.84 6.10
N ARG A 81 -19.78 -5.74 7.07
CA ARG A 81 -19.40 -5.44 8.47
C ARG A 81 -17.91 -5.14 8.58
N ALA A 82 -17.04 -5.94 7.96
CA ALA A 82 -15.59 -5.70 7.96
C ALA A 82 -15.23 -4.30 7.44
N ARG A 83 -15.82 -3.87 6.32
CA ARG A 83 -15.62 -2.54 5.75
C ARG A 83 -16.11 -1.43 6.67
N ARG A 84 -17.26 -1.62 7.34
CA ARG A 84 -17.80 -0.66 8.31
C ARG A 84 -16.86 -0.47 9.51
N GLU A 85 -16.30 -1.56 10.03
CA GLU A 85 -15.39 -1.53 11.18
C GLU A 85 -14.04 -0.87 10.85
N ILE A 86 -13.53 -1.04 9.63
CA ILE A 86 -12.27 -0.40 9.19
C ILE A 86 -12.41 1.12 8.99
N GLY A 87 -13.66 1.61 8.92
CA GLY A 87 -13.99 2.97 8.50
C GLY A 87 -13.89 3.07 6.98
N ASP A 88 -14.84 3.77 6.37
CA ASP A 88 -14.99 3.89 4.92
C ASP A 88 -13.72 4.44 4.24
N TRP A 89 -12.80 3.54 3.86
CA TRP A 89 -11.59 3.90 3.12
C TRP A 89 -11.90 4.11 1.64
N LYS A 90 -13.11 3.74 1.21
CA LYS A 90 -13.56 3.76 -0.18
C LYS A 90 -14.34 5.03 -0.50
N ASN A 91 -13.85 6.20 -0.05
CA ASN A 91 -14.25 7.48 -0.63
C ASN A 91 -13.28 7.98 -1.72
N SER A 92 -12.35 7.13 -2.16
CA SER A 92 -11.41 7.44 -3.25
C SER A 92 -11.35 6.26 -4.24
N GLY A 93 -12.05 6.40 -5.37
CA GLY A 93 -11.82 5.59 -6.57
C GLY A 93 -12.65 4.32 -6.73
N ASN A 94 -13.97 4.45 -6.92
CA ASN A 94 -14.74 3.39 -7.58
C ASN A 94 -14.57 3.48 -9.11
N ALA A 95 -13.55 2.83 -9.65
CA ALA A 95 -13.44 2.53 -11.07
C ALA A 95 -13.03 1.05 -11.23
N GLY A 96 -13.95 0.22 -11.69
CA GLY A 96 -13.64 -1.09 -12.28
C GLY A 96 -13.56 -2.26 -11.30
N ARG A 97 -14.70 -2.89 -11.01
CA ARG A 97 -14.76 -4.36 -10.93
C ARG A 97 -15.94 -4.84 -11.76
N GLY A 98 -15.67 -5.01 -13.05
CA GLY A 98 -16.45 -5.83 -13.96
C GLY A 98 -15.55 -6.96 -14.44
N LYS A 99 -15.89 -8.18 -14.06
CA LYS A 99 -16.09 -9.34 -14.94
C LYS A 99 -16.59 -10.51 -14.10
#